data_AF-A0A7V9LSE5-F1
#
_entry.id   AF-A0A7V9LSE5-F1
#
_cell.length_a   1.000
_cell.length_b   1.000
_cell.length_c   1.000
_cell.angle_alpha   90.00
_cell.angle_beta   90.00
_cell.angle_gamma   90.00
#
_symmetry.space_group_name_H-M   'P 1'
#
loop_
_entity.id
_entity.type
_entity.pdbx_description
1 polymer ?
#
loop_
_entity_poly.entity_id
_entity_poly.type
_entity_poly.pdbx_seq_one_letter_code
_entity_poly.pdbx_strand_id
1 'polypeptide(L)'
;MHVHAHPDDESSKGAASTARYVAEGVDVHVVTCTGGERGSVLNPNMDRPDVLANITEVRRAEMDRAREILGVRQDWLGFVDSGWPEGDPRPPLPPGCFADLSVQDGSRALVGLIRSFRPHVVTTYDENGGYPHPDHVRCHEISVAAFEAAGDPGQFPEQGAPWQPLKFYYHHSFHRERTQALSDAMQARGLESPYLERLRDWQPDPEHAARITTRVPCAEYFDVRDRALIAHATQIDPDGAWFSIPLEVQQLTWPTEDYELVRSLVDVEVPEDDLFAGLRDVPGGLDAAAQGVLADLAAGRLDARVPVLPVKEKA
;
A
#
# COMPACT_ATOMS: atom_id res chain seq x y z
N MET A 1 -3.83 -0.42 8.82
CA MET A 1 -2.60 0.38 8.70
C MET A 1 -2.05 0.16 7.30
N HIS A 2 -1.71 1.23 6.59
CA HIS A 2 -1.09 1.17 5.26
C HIS A 2 0.34 1.69 5.38
N VAL A 3 1.34 0.95 4.91
CA VAL A 3 2.75 1.35 5.00
C VAL A 3 3.26 1.66 3.60
N HIS A 4 3.64 2.91 3.38
CA HIS A 4 4.07 3.45 2.10
C HIS A 4 5.44 4.11 2.19
N ALA A 5 6.16 4.11 1.08
CA ALA A 5 7.49 4.69 0.97
C ALA A 5 7.43 6.22 0.95
N HIS A 6 6.60 6.80 0.07
CA HIS A 6 6.59 8.24 -0.23
C HIS A 6 5.19 8.85 -0.03
N PRO A 7 5.09 10.18 0.14
CA PRO A 7 3.82 10.88 0.00
C PRO A 7 3.35 10.83 -1.46
N ASP A 8 2.10 10.40 -1.68
CA ASP A 8 1.39 10.10 -2.95
C ASP A 8 1.06 8.61 -3.13
N ASP A 9 1.85 7.74 -2.52
CA ASP A 9 1.68 6.30 -2.62
C ASP A 9 0.35 5.85 -2.01
N GLU A 10 -0.06 6.48 -0.89
CA GLU A 10 -1.32 6.17 -0.21
C GLU A 10 -2.55 6.58 -1.03
N SER A 11 -2.38 7.58 -1.89
CA SER A 11 -3.43 8.09 -2.77
C SER A 11 -3.50 7.32 -4.09
N SER A 12 -2.41 6.64 -4.48
CA SER A 12 -2.34 5.83 -5.71
C SER A 12 -2.55 4.33 -5.48
N LYS A 13 -2.40 3.85 -4.24
CA LYS A 13 -2.43 2.42 -3.90
C LYS A 13 -3.39 2.17 -2.73
N GLY A 14 -4.65 1.89 -3.04
CA GLY A 14 -5.62 1.48 -2.03
C GLY A 14 -6.45 2.63 -1.43
N ALA A 15 -6.46 3.81 -2.05
CA ALA A 15 -7.12 4.99 -1.48
C ALA A 15 -8.66 4.88 -1.52
N ALA A 16 -9.24 4.20 -2.51
CA ALA A 16 -10.69 4.07 -2.60
C ALA A 16 -11.25 3.11 -1.55
N SER A 17 -10.60 1.96 -1.35
CA SER A 17 -10.93 1.05 -0.26
C SER A 17 -10.62 1.66 1.11
N THR A 18 -9.55 2.45 1.23
CA THR A 18 -9.27 3.24 2.44
C THR A 18 -10.43 4.16 2.78
N ALA A 19 -10.89 4.95 1.81
CA ALA A 19 -12.03 5.85 1.98
C ALA A 19 -13.33 5.10 2.34
N ARG A 20 -13.55 3.92 1.73
CA ARG A 20 -14.64 3.01 2.12
C ARG A 20 -14.54 2.60 3.58
N TYR A 21 -13.38 2.11 4.05
CA TYR A 21 -13.22 1.68 5.43
C TYR A 21 -13.37 2.84 6.43
N VAL A 22 -12.88 4.03 6.10
CA VAL A 22 -13.10 5.24 6.92
C VAL A 22 -14.60 5.57 7.01
N ALA A 23 -15.34 5.47 5.90
CA ALA A 23 -16.79 5.68 5.88
C ALA A 23 -17.55 4.61 6.69
N GLU A 24 -17.02 3.39 6.79
CA GLU A 24 -17.51 2.32 7.66
C GLU A 24 -17.12 2.49 9.15
N GLY A 25 -16.35 3.53 9.48
CA GLY A 25 -15.92 3.83 10.85
C GLY A 25 -14.65 3.10 11.30
N VAL A 26 -13.90 2.50 10.37
CA VAL A 26 -12.58 1.92 10.66
C VAL A 26 -11.58 3.04 10.90
N ASP A 27 -10.81 2.94 11.99
CA ASP A 27 -9.66 3.82 12.22
C ASP A 27 -8.52 3.39 11.29
N VAL A 28 -8.11 4.29 10.40
CA VAL A 28 -7.07 4.02 9.39
C VAL A 28 -5.86 4.90 9.64
N HIS A 29 -4.70 4.25 9.67
CA HIS A 29 -3.41 4.89 9.85
C HIS A 29 -2.50 4.59 8.66
N VAL A 30 -2.06 5.64 7.99
CA VAL A 30 -1.02 5.62 6.95
C VAL A 30 0.34 5.89 7.60
N VAL A 31 1.33 5.06 7.31
CA VAL A 31 2.71 5.28 7.69
C VAL A 31 3.50 5.61 6.43
N THR A 32 4.18 6.75 6.43
CA THR A 32 5.01 7.19 5.28
C THR A 32 6.48 7.14 5.67
N CYS A 33 7.28 6.34 4.96
CA CYS A 33 8.66 6.06 5.35
C CYS A 33 9.58 7.29 5.18
N THR A 34 9.46 8.01 4.06
CA THR A 34 10.35 9.11 3.68
C THR A 34 9.58 10.37 3.29
N GLY A 35 10.27 11.51 3.15
CA GLY A 35 9.65 12.78 2.76
C GLY A 35 9.48 12.97 1.24
N GLY A 36 9.96 12.03 0.42
CA GLY A 36 9.97 12.17 -1.04
C GLY A 36 10.91 13.28 -1.54
N GLU A 37 11.84 13.76 -0.72
CA GLU A 37 12.63 14.95 -1.01
C GLU A 37 13.62 14.80 -2.18
N ARG A 38 13.85 13.59 -2.69
CA ARG A 38 14.69 13.32 -3.86
C ARG A 38 13.89 13.03 -5.13
N GLY A 39 12.56 12.96 -5.04
CA GLY A 39 11.70 12.81 -6.19
C GLY A 39 11.65 14.07 -7.06
N SER A 40 11.57 13.86 -8.37
CA SER A 40 11.34 14.93 -9.35
C SER A 40 9.97 15.59 -9.16
N VAL A 41 9.81 16.81 -9.67
CA VAL A 41 8.48 17.42 -9.87
C VAL A 41 7.94 16.89 -11.20
N LEU A 42 6.88 16.09 -11.15
CA LEU A 42 6.32 15.41 -12.33
C LEU A 42 5.19 16.20 -12.98
N ASN A 43 4.53 17.09 -12.24
CA ASN A 43 3.56 18.02 -12.79
C ASN A 43 4.25 19.27 -13.36
N PRO A 44 4.21 19.50 -14.69
CA PRO A 44 4.87 20.66 -15.29
C PRO A 44 4.37 22.00 -14.76
N ASN A 45 3.11 22.07 -14.30
CA ASN A 45 2.54 23.28 -13.70
C ASN A 45 3.19 23.65 -12.35
N MET A 46 3.85 22.68 -11.72
CA MET A 46 4.55 22.83 -10.44
C MET A 46 6.06 23.00 -10.60
N ASP A 47 6.61 22.92 -11.82
CA ASP A 47 8.03 23.16 -12.11
C ASP A 47 8.35 24.66 -12.02
N ARG A 48 8.39 25.15 -10.78
CA ARG A 48 8.51 26.56 -10.42
C ARG A 48 9.63 26.75 -9.39
N PRO A 49 10.44 27.83 -9.49
CA PRO A 49 11.59 28.02 -8.61
C PRO A 49 11.26 28.01 -7.10
N ASP A 50 10.12 28.56 -6.71
CA ASP A 50 9.65 28.59 -5.31
C ASP A 50 9.20 27.22 -4.80
N VAL A 51 8.66 26.36 -5.66
CA VAL A 51 8.32 24.96 -5.31
C VAL A 51 9.60 24.15 -5.12
N LEU A 52 10.53 24.23 -6.08
CA LEU A 52 11.80 23.52 -6.03
C LEU A 52 12.63 23.91 -4.80
N ALA A 53 12.65 25.19 -4.46
CA ALA A 53 13.37 25.68 -3.28
C ALA A 53 12.79 25.19 -1.94
N ASN A 54 11.53 24.73 -1.92
CA ASN A 54 10.80 24.35 -0.70
C ASN A 54 10.15 22.97 -0.80
N ILE A 55 10.68 22.07 -1.64
CA ILE A 55 10.00 20.82 -2.03
C ILE A 55 9.54 19.97 -0.84
N THR A 56 10.34 19.90 0.23
CA THR A 56 9.98 19.15 1.44
C THR A 56 8.74 19.70 2.14
N GLU A 57 8.64 21.02 2.31
CA GLU A 57 7.48 21.65 2.96
C GLU A 57 6.24 21.58 2.06
N VAL A 58 6.42 21.69 0.74
CA VAL A 58 5.34 21.51 -0.23
C VAL A 58 4.78 20.09 -0.13
N ARG A 59 5.63 19.05 -0.21
CA ARG A 59 5.18 17.65 -0.12
C ARG A 59 4.56 17.30 1.24
N ARG A 60 5.01 17.92 2.33
CA ARG A 60 4.35 17.80 3.65
C ARG A 60 2.92 18.35 3.61
N ALA A 61 2.73 19.54 3.03
CA ALA A 61 1.40 20.15 2.89
C ALA A 61 0.49 19.36 1.93
N GLU A 62 1.05 18.79 0.87
CA GLU A 62 0.35 17.88 -0.05
C GLU A 62 -0.15 16.62 0.68
N MET A 63 0.72 15.97 1.45
CA MET A 63 0.36 14.81 2.29
C MET A 63 -0.67 15.17 3.36
N ASP A 64 -0.54 16.34 4.01
CA ASP A 64 -1.53 16.86 4.97
C ASP A 64 -2.91 17.01 4.32
N ARG A 65 -2.96 17.54 3.10
CA ARG A 65 -4.20 17.68 2.36
C ARG A 65 -4.79 16.33 1.94
N ALA A 66 -3.95 15.40 1.49
CA ALA A 66 -4.38 14.07 1.10
C ALA A 66 -4.99 13.29 2.28
N ARG A 67 -4.34 13.31 3.45
CA ARG A 67 -4.87 12.62 4.65
C ARG A 67 -6.20 13.22 5.14
N GLU A 68 -6.38 14.54 5.01
CA GLU A 68 -7.67 15.20 5.30
C GLU A 68 -8.78 14.72 4.36
N ILE A 69 -8.48 14.58 3.05
CA ILE A 69 -9.44 14.12 2.05
C ILE A 69 -9.84 12.66 2.31
N LEU A 70 -8.86 11.81 2.63
CA LEU A 70 -9.08 10.39 2.92
C LEU A 70 -9.69 10.15 4.31
N GLY A 71 -9.59 11.12 5.22
CA GLY A 71 -10.04 10.97 6.61
C GLY A 71 -9.18 10.04 7.44
N VAL A 72 -7.87 9.97 7.16
CA VAL A 72 -6.93 9.06 7.81
C VAL A 72 -5.97 9.76 8.76
N ARG A 73 -5.43 9.01 9.72
CA ARG A 73 -4.24 9.41 10.48
C ARG A 73 -2.99 9.14 9.64
N GLN A 74 -1.96 9.96 9.81
CA GLN A 74 -0.67 9.73 9.16
C GLN A 74 0.49 10.02 10.10
N ASP A 75 1.51 9.16 10.10
CA ASP A 75 2.80 9.39 10.75
C ASP A 75 3.97 9.13 9.78
N TRP A 76 5.01 9.96 9.90
CA TRP A 76 6.26 9.77 9.19
C TRP A 76 7.19 8.85 10.00
N LEU A 77 7.83 7.87 9.37
CA LEU A 77 8.97 7.18 9.99
C LEU A 77 10.21 8.09 10.05
N GLY A 78 10.29 9.05 9.14
CA GLY A 78 11.32 10.10 9.15
C GLY A 78 12.64 9.69 8.52
N PHE A 79 12.65 8.67 7.66
CA PHE A 79 13.83 8.29 6.90
C PHE A 79 14.05 9.20 5.69
N VAL A 80 15.28 9.21 5.17
CA VAL A 80 15.69 10.02 4.03
C VAL A 80 15.38 9.25 2.74
N ASP A 81 14.68 9.89 1.80
CA ASP A 81 14.38 9.33 0.48
C ASP A 81 15.69 8.88 -0.23
N SER A 82 15.67 7.72 -0.88
CA SER A 82 16.83 7.19 -1.62
C SER A 82 16.97 7.76 -3.01
N GLY A 83 15.87 8.27 -3.57
CA GLY A 83 15.76 8.72 -4.95
C GLY A 83 15.80 7.57 -5.95
N TRP A 84 15.65 7.93 -7.22
CA TRP A 84 15.71 6.99 -8.33
C TRP A 84 17.14 6.90 -8.90
N PRO A 85 17.82 5.73 -8.82
CA PRO A 85 19.16 5.58 -9.38
C PRO A 85 19.11 5.50 -10.91
N GLU A 86 19.59 6.55 -11.59
CA GLU A 86 19.70 6.61 -13.05
C GLU A 86 21.10 6.20 -13.55
N GLY A 87 21.15 5.43 -14.65
CA GLY A 87 22.39 5.00 -15.32
C GLY A 87 22.49 3.48 -15.51
N ASP A 88 23.42 3.06 -16.36
CA ASP A 88 23.78 1.65 -16.59
C ASP A 88 25.31 1.45 -16.59
N PRO A 89 25.91 0.78 -15.59
CA PRO A 89 25.24 0.21 -14.40
C PRO A 89 24.69 1.30 -13.48
N ARG A 90 23.64 0.97 -12.71
CA ARG A 90 23.06 1.88 -11.73
C ARG A 90 24.11 2.30 -10.69
N PRO A 91 24.22 3.60 -10.34
CA PRO A 91 25.14 4.06 -9.30
C PRO A 91 24.73 3.49 -7.93
N PRO A 92 25.67 3.45 -6.96
CA PRO A 92 25.32 3.12 -5.58
C PRO A 92 24.35 4.15 -5.02
N LEU A 93 23.50 3.70 -4.09
CA LEU A 93 22.58 4.58 -3.38
C LEU A 93 23.33 5.56 -2.47
N PRO A 94 22.76 6.73 -2.18
CA PRO A 94 23.31 7.68 -1.22
C PRO A 94 23.47 7.04 0.17
N PRO A 95 24.63 7.16 0.84
CA PRO A 95 24.81 6.59 2.18
C PRO A 95 23.78 7.11 3.18
N GLY A 96 23.19 6.20 3.95
CA GLY A 96 22.20 6.53 4.99
C GLY A 96 20.82 6.93 4.48
N CYS A 97 20.54 6.75 3.17
CA CYS A 97 19.18 6.80 2.67
C CYS A 97 18.36 5.58 3.13
N PHE A 98 17.04 5.64 2.99
CA PHE A 98 16.11 4.64 3.48
C PHE A 98 16.43 3.23 2.97
N ALA A 99 16.65 3.07 1.66
CA ALA A 99 16.98 1.78 1.07
C ALA A 99 18.39 1.26 1.44
N ASP A 100 19.29 2.12 1.96
CA ASP A 100 20.61 1.73 2.49
C ASP A 100 20.54 1.25 3.96
N LEU A 101 19.44 1.52 4.67
CA LEU A 101 19.26 1.08 6.06
C LEU A 101 19.13 -0.44 6.17
N SER A 102 19.55 -0.98 7.32
CA SER A 102 19.26 -2.37 7.66
C SER A 102 17.75 -2.56 7.88
N VAL A 103 17.21 -3.70 7.46
CA VAL A 103 15.79 -4.05 7.70
C VAL A 103 15.44 -3.95 9.19
N GLN A 104 16.37 -4.31 10.08
CA GLN A 104 16.18 -4.29 11.53
C GLN A 104 16.06 -2.87 12.08
N ASP A 105 16.87 -1.92 11.60
CA ASP A 105 16.78 -0.53 12.04
C ASP A 105 15.50 0.13 11.53
N GLY A 106 15.11 -0.17 10.29
CA GLY A 106 13.86 0.28 9.72
C GLY A 106 12.61 -0.29 10.40
N SER A 107 12.61 -1.60 10.69
CA SER A 107 11.47 -2.29 11.31
C SER A 107 11.26 -1.88 12.76
N ARG A 108 12.31 -1.53 13.51
CA ARG A 108 12.21 -1.04 14.89
C ARG A 108 11.21 0.12 15.02
N ALA A 109 11.29 1.12 14.14
CA ALA A 109 10.41 2.29 14.17
C ALA A 109 8.96 1.91 13.85
N LEU A 110 8.76 1.07 12.83
CA LEU A 110 7.44 0.61 12.43
C LEU A 110 6.77 -0.27 13.50
N VAL A 111 7.53 -1.09 14.23
CA VAL A 111 7.03 -1.87 15.37
C VAL A 111 6.44 -0.96 16.45
N GLY A 112 7.07 0.18 16.74
CA GLY A 112 6.53 1.16 17.69
C GLY A 112 5.17 1.72 17.25
N LEU A 113 5.00 2.01 15.95
CA LEU A 113 3.71 2.44 15.42
C LEU A 113 2.67 1.32 15.43
N ILE A 114 3.05 0.09 15.07
CA ILE A 114 2.14 -1.08 15.14
C ILE A 114 1.66 -1.31 16.58
N ARG A 115 2.57 -1.28 17.57
CA ARG A 115 2.21 -1.54 18.97
C ARG A 115 1.38 -0.43 19.61
N SER A 116 1.60 0.82 19.21
CA SER A 116 0.81 1.95 19.71
C SER A 116 -0.56 2.04 19.03
N PHE A 117 -0.63 1.92 17.70
CA PHE A 117 -1.87 2.01 16.93
C PHE A 117 -2.73 0.74 17.04
N ARG A 118 -2.09 -0.43 17.21
CA ARG A 118 -2.73 -1.74 17.30
C ARG A 118 -3.60 -2.09 16.06
N PRO A 119 -3.04 -2.08 14.83
CA PRO A 119 -3.80 -2.41 13.64
C PRO A 119 -4.17 -3.89 13.58
N HIS A 120 -5.37 -4.22 13.10
CA HIS A 120 -5.76 -5.61 12.81
C HIS A 120 -5.33 -6.06 11.41
N VAL A 121 -5.29 -5.13 10.46
CA VAL A 121 -4.88 -5.35 9.06
C VAL A 121 -3.74 -4.41 8.70
N VAL A 122 -2.72 -4.95 8.02
CA VAL A 122 -1.60 -4.18 7.47
C VAL A 122 -1.51 -4.40 5.96
N THR A 123 -1.27 -3.34 5.18
CA THR A 123 -0.97 -3.43 3.74
C THR A 123 0.37 -2.78 3.43
N THR A 124 1.06 -3.29 2.41
CA THR A 124 2.33 -2.75 1.87
C THR A 124 2.50 -3.19 0.42
N TYR A 125 3.69 -3.01 -0.16
CA TYR A 125 4.03 -3.45 -1.52
C TYR A 125 4.36 -4.95 -1.60
N ASP A 126 4.29 -5.53 -2.79
CA ASP A 126 4.88 -6.85 -3.05
C ASP A 126 6.43 -6.80 -2.98
N GLU A 127 7.08 -7.94 -3.17
CA GLU A 127 8.54 -8.08 -3.10
C GLU A 127 9.27 -7.20 -4.14
N ASN A 128 8.58 -6.81 -5.21
CA ASN A 128 9.10 -5.97 -6.28
C ASN A 128 8.84 -4.47 -6.03
N GLY A 129 8.11 -4.11 -4.96
CA GLY A 129 7.72 -2.75 -4.66
C GLY A 129 6.53 -2.23 -5.48
N GLY A 130 5.83 -3.10 -6.21
CA GLY A 130 4.88 -2.78 -7.28
C GLY A 130 5.55 -2.25 -8.56
N TYR A 131 6.62 -1.48 -8.42
CA TYR A 131 7.61 -1.18 -9.45
C TYR A 131 8.98 -1.02 -8.76
N PRO A 132 10.12 -1.16 -9.47
CA PRO A 132 11.42 -1.46 -8.86
C PRO A 132 12.12 -0.25 -8.20
N HIS A 133 11.36 0.63 -7.54
CA HIS A 133 11.90 1.70 -6.71
C HIS A 133 12.59 1.11 -5.47
N PRO A 134 13.85 1.47 -5.17
CA PRO A 134 14.56 0.94 -4.01
C PRO A 134 13.80 1.10 -2.69
N ASP A 135 13.19 2.26 -2.47
CA ASP A 135 12.41 2.52 -1.26
C ASP A 135 11.12 1.70 -1.15
N HIS A 136 10.49 1.31 -2.26
CA HIS A 136 9.31 0.46 -2.20
C HIS A 136 9.68 -0.96 -1.79
N VAL A 137 10.79 -1.48 -2.34
CA VAL A 137 11.35 -2.79 -1.95
C VAL A 137 11.75 -2.77 -0.47
N ARG A 138 12.47 -1.73 -0.02
CA ARG A 138 12.85 -1.60 1.38
C ARG A 138 11.63 -1.46 2.31
N CYS A 139 10.61 -0.72 1.88
CA CYS A 139 9.35 -0.58 2.62
C CYS A 139 8.65 -1.93 2.77
N HIS A 140 8.60 -2.75 1.72
CA HIS A 140 8.11 -4.12 1.78
C HIS A 140 8.88 -4.94 2.83
N GLU A 141 10.21 -5.00 2.73
CA GLU A 141 11.05 -5.81 3.63
C GLU A 141 10.87 -5.40 5.10
N ILE A 142 10.86 -4.09 5.37
CA ILE A 142 10.63 -3.53 6.71
C ILE A 142 9.23 -3.85 7.21
N SER A 143 8.22 -3.75 6.36
CA SER A 143 6.83 -4.02 6.73
C SER A 143 6.62 -5.49 7.10
N VAL A 144 7.20 -6.41 6.33
CA VAL A 144 7.17 -7.85 6.64
C VAL A 144 7.88 -8.11 7.97
N ALA A 145 9.10 -7.61 8.13
CA ALA A 145 9.86 -7.79 9.37
C ALA A 145 9.16 -7.19 10.60
N ALA A 146 8.52 -6.03 10.46
CA ALA A 146 7.79 -5.39 11.54
C ALA A 146 6.51 -6.16 11.90
N PHE A 147 5.77 -6.70 10.93
CA PHE A 147 4.60 -7.53 11.21
C PHE A 147 4.96 -8.79 12.01
N GLU A 148 6.08 -9.43 11.67
CA GLU A 148 6.59 -10.62 12.38
C GLU A 148 7.12 -10.27 13.79
N ALA A 149 7.77 -9.12 13.95
CA ALA A 149 8.37 -8.70 15.22
C ALA A 149 7.37 -8.07 16.21
N ALA A 150 6.27 -7.49 15.73
CA ALA A 150 5.38 -6.69 16.57
C ALA A 150 4.72 -7.50 17.71
N GLY A 151 4.42 -8.79 17.47
CA GLY A 151 3.87 -9.72 18.47
C GLY A 151 4.92 -10.37 19.39
N ASP A 152 6.22 -10.23 19.13
CA ASP A 152 7.26 -10.87 19.95
C ASP A 152 7.76 -9.95 21.08
N PRO A 153 7.58 -10.28 22.37
CA PRO A 153 8.09 -9.48 23.49
C PRO A 153 9.61 -9.38 23.57
N GLY A 154 10.36 -10.29 22.92
CA GLY A 154 11.83 -10.25 22.85
C GLY A 154 12.36 -9.33 21.75
N GLN A 155 11.54 -8.99 20.74
CA GLN A 155 11.92 -8.08 19.67
C GLN A 155 11.53 -6.65 20.04
N PHE A 156 12.51 -5.74 19.99
CA PHE A 156 12.33 -4.30 20.28
C PHE A 156 11.49 -4.01 21.54
N PRO A 157 11.84 -4.56 22.72
CA PRO A 157 11.04 -4.41 23.94
C PRO A 157 10.83 -2.96 24.35
N GLU A 158 11.72 -2.05 23.94
CA GLU A 158 11.61 -0.61 24.17
C GLU A 158 10.45 0.06 23.39
N GLN A 159 9.89 -0.61 22.39
CA GLN A 159 8.80 -0.10 21.53
C GLN A 159 7.39 -0.36 22.09
N GLY A 160 7.30 -0.74 23.37
CA GLY A 160 6.02 -0.94 24.07
C GLY A 160 5.52 -2.37 24.04
N ALA A 161 4.30 -2.56 24.55
CA ALA A 161 3.70 -3.88 24.73
C ALA A 161 3.44 -4.57 23.37
N PRO A 162 3.67 -5.90 23.24
CA PRO A 162 3.45 -6.60 21.99
C PRO A 162 2.04 -6.48 21.45
N TRP A 163 1.94 -6.39 20.14
CA TRP A 163 0.68 -6.43 19.41
C TRP A 163 0.90 -7.16 18.09
N GLN A 164 0.06 -8.16 17.81
CA GLN A 164 0.13 -8.90 16.56
C GLN A 164 -1.04 -8.49 15.65
N PRO A 165 -0.77 -7.83 14.51
CA PRO A 165 -1.79 -7.68 13.47
C PRO A 165 -2.20 -9.05 12.91
N LEU A 166 -3.46 -9.18 12.53
CA LEU A 166 -4.09 -10.46 12.20
C LEU A 166 -3.94 -10.84 10.72
N LYS A 167 -3.93 -9.84 9.82
CA LYS A 167 -3.84 -10.04 8.38
C LYS A 167 -2.84 -9.08 7.74
N PHE A 168 -2.11 -9.59 6.74
CA PHE A 168 -1.09 -8.83 6.00
C PHE A 168 -1.30 -9.00 4.51
N TYR A 169 -1.34 -7.88 3.79
CA TYR A 169 -1.65 -7.84 2.36
C TYR A 169 -0.60 -7.07 1.56
N TYR A 170 -0.42 -7.47 0.30
CA TYR A 170 0.23 -6.65 -0.71
C TYR A 170 -0.79 -5.91 -1.57
N HIS A 171 -0.50 -4.65 -1.91
CA HIS A 171 -1.22 -3.94 -2.95
C HIS A 171 -0.91 -4.57 -4.31
N HIS A 172 -1.96 -4.86 -5.07
CA HIS A 172 -1.82 -5.59 -6.33
C HIS A 172 -2.66 -4.96 -7.45
N SER A 173 -2.89 -3.64 -7.42
CA SER A 173 -3.79 -2.93 -8.35
C SER A 173 -3.19 -2.58 -9.72
N PHE A 174 -1.87 -2.76 -9.91
CA PHE A 174 -1.20 -2.61 -11.19
C PHE A 174 -0.90 -3.99 -11.79
N HIS A 175 -1.86 -4.52 -12.56
CA HIS A 175 -1.72 -5.82 -13.20
C HIS A 175 -2.37 -5.82 -14.59
N ARG A 176 -2.00 -6.83 -15.38
CA ARG A 176 -2.35 -6.89 -16.80
C ARG A 176 -3.85 -7.05 -17.02
N GLU A 177 -4.53 -7.88 -16.22
CA GLU A 177 -5.96 -8.18 -16.41
C GLU A 177 -6.80 -6.90 -16.28
N ARG A 178 -6.59 -6.12 -15.22
CA ARG A 178 -7.23 -4.81 -15.04
C ARG A 178 -6.88 -3.84 -16.17
N THR A 179 -5.60 -3.76 -16.53
CA THR A 179 -5.12 -2.86 -17.59
C THR A 179 -5.76 -3.21 -18.94
N GLN A 180 -5.87 -4.50 -19.26
CA GLN A 180 -6.54 -5.00 -20.48
C GLN A 180 -8.04 -4.69 -20.45
N ALA A 181 -8.73 -4.98 -19.34
CA ALA A 181 -10.16 -4.73 -19.20
C ALA A 181 -10.49 -3.25 -19.42
N LEU A 182 -9.72 -2.34 -18.81
CA LEU A 182 -9.88 -0.89 -19.01
C LEU A 182 -9.57 -0.47 -20.45
N SER A 183 -8.54 -1.04 -21.07
CA SER A 183 -8.22 -0.79 -22.48
C SER A 183 -9.34 -1.23 -23.44
N ASP A 184 -9.93 -2.40 -23.19
CA ASP A 184 -11.01 -2.95 -24.00
C ASP A 184 -12.29 -2.12 -23.81
N ALA A 185 -12.57 -1.69 -22.58
CA ALA A 185 -13.70 -0.82 -22.26
C ALA A 185 -13.62 0.56 -22.91
N MET A 186 -12.41 1.13 -23.02
CA MET A 186 -12.15 2.37 -23.76
C MET A 186 -12.42 2.18 -25.27
N GLN A 187 -11.84 1.14 -25.86
CA GLN A 187 -12.00 0.83 -27.29
C GLN A 187 -13.47 0.54 -27.65
N ALA A 188 -14.20 -0.19 -26.81
CA ALA A 188 -15.62 -0.47 -27.01
C ALA A 188 -16.50 0.80 -27.02
N ARG A 189 -16.01 1.90 -26.42
CA ARG A 189 -16.66 3.21 -26.41
C ARG A 189 -16.15 4.14 -27.51
N GLY A 190 -15.27 3.67 -28.39
CA GLY A 190 -14.63 4.48 -29.43
C GLY A 190 -13.63 5.49 -28.88
N LEU A 191 -13.12 5.28 -27.67
CA LEU A 191 -12.08 6.11 -27.05
C LEU A 191 -10.70 5.51 -27.28
N GLU A 192 -9.68 6.36 -27.33
CA GLU A 192 -8.28 5.92 -27.38
C GLU A 192 -7.86 5.37 -26.01
N SER A 193 -7.27 4.17 -25.98
CA SER A 193 -6.76 3.57 -24.75
C SER A 193 -5.32 4.00 -24.51
N PRO A 194 -4.98 4.50 -23.29
CA PRO A 194 -3.61 4.89 -22.94
C PRO A 194 -2.67 3.68 -22.76
N TYR A 195 -3.19 2.45 -22.84
CA TYR A 195 -2.44 1.23 -22.52
C TYR A 195 -2.06 0.39 -23.74
N LEU A 196 -2.46 0.77 -24.96
CA LEU A 196 -2.25 -0.05 -26.16
C LEU A 196 -0.77 -0.43 -26.37
N GLU A 197 0.14 0.53 -26.27
CA GLU A 197 1.57 0.27 -26.43
C GLU A 197 2.11 -0.65 -25.33
N ARG A 198 1.79 -0.35 -24.07
CA ARG A 198 2.21 -1.16 -22.92
C ARG A 198 1.69 -2.60 -23.02
N LEU A 199 0.43 -2.79 -23.41
CA LEU A 199 -0.21 -4.11 -23.50
C LEU A 199 0.33 -4.95 -24.67
N ARG A 200 0.92 -4.34 -25.70
CA ARG A 200 1.55 -5.07 -26.82
C ARG A 200 2.71 -5.93 -26.34
N ASP A 201 3.52 -5.39 -25.42
CA ASP A 201 4.76 -6.00 -24.96
C ASP A 201 4.59 -6.67 -23.59
N TRP A 202 3.49 -6.40 -22.88
CA TRP A 202 3.15 -7.06 -21.61
C TRP A 202 2.48 -8.41 -21.84
N GLN A 203 3.25 -9.49 -21.69
CA GLN A 203 2.73 -10.85 -21.82
C GLN A 203 1.85 -11.24 -20.62
N PRO A 204 0.78 -12.05 -20.83
CA PRO A 204 0.03 -12.65 -19.74
C PRO A 204 0.92 -13.51 -18.84
N ASP A 205 0.73 -13.36 -17.53
CA ASP A 205 1.40 -14.14 -16.50
C ASP A 205 0.32 -14.73 -15.57
N PRO A 206 -0.09 -16.00 -15.78
CA PRO A 206 -1.09 -16.65 -14.95
C PRO A 206 -0.66 -16.83 -13.50
N GLU A 207 0.64 -17.01 -13.24
CA GLU A 207 1.17 -17.20 -11.89
C GLU A 207 1.05 -15.90 -11.10
N HIS A 208 1.40 -14.76 -11.72
CA HIS A 208 1.21 -13.45 -11.11
C HIS A 208 -0.28 -13.10 -10.96
N ALA A 209 -1.14 -13.43 -11.94
CA ALA A 209 -2.58 -13.20 -11.83
C ALA A 209 -3.21 -13.99 -10.68
N ALA A 210 -2.75 -15.22 -10.43
CA ALA A 210 -3.23 -16.06 -9.34
C ALA A 210 -2.86 -15.54 -7.94
N ARG A 211 -1.93 -14.57 -7.83
CA ARG A 211 -1.60 -13.89 -6.57
C ARG A 211 -2.74 -12.98 -6.08
N ILE A 212 -3.62 -12.51 -6.97
CA ILE A 212 -4.75 -11.66 -6.59
C ILE A 212 -5.80 -12.52 -5.89
N THR A 213 -5.74 -12.52 -4.57
CA THR A 213 -6.64 -13.29 -3.70
C THR A 213 -7.77 -12.45 -3.13
N THR A 214 -7.72 -11.12 -3.25
CA THR A 214 -8.73 -10.22 -2.68
C THR A 214 -9.04 -9.06 -3.62
N ARG A 215 -10.33 -8.79 -3.85
CA ARG A 215 -10.79 -7.65 -4.66
C ARG A 215 -11.85 -6.88 -3.89
N VAL A 216 -11.50 -5.71 -3.35
CA VAL A 216 -12.39 -4.92 -2.48
C VAL A 216 -13.28 -4.01 -3.33
N PRO A 217 -14.61 -4.19 -3.36
CA PRO A 217 -15.51 -3.27 -4.06
C PRO A 217 -15.46 -1.88 -3.41
N CYS A 218 -15.10 -0.87 -4.19
CA CYS A 218 -14.93 0.50 -3.70
C CYS A 218 -15.14 1.58 -4.77
N ALA A 219 -15.78 1.23 -5.89
CA ALA A 219 -16.06 2.16 -7.00
C ALA A 219 -16.71 3.48 -6.57
N GLU A 220 -17.60 3.45 -5.58
CA GLU A 220 -18.29 4.62 -5.04
C GLU A 220 -17.35 5.67 -4.43
N TYR A 221 -16.10 5.29 -4.11
CA TYR A 221 -15.09 6.15 -3.48
C TYR A 221 -13.94 6.52 -4.42
N PHE A 222 -14.04 6.21 -5.72
CA PHE A 222 -12.99 6.56 -6.68
C PHE A 222 -12.82 8.09 -6.83
N ASP A 223 -13.87 8.89 -6.62
CA ASP A 223 -13.76 10.35 -6.60
C ASP A 223 -12.95 10.86 -5.39
N VAL A 224 -13.07 10.21 -4.23
CA VAL A 224 -12.28 10.51 -3.03
C VAL A 224 -10.81 10.19 -3.28
N ARG A 225 -10.53 9.02 -3.87
CA ARG A 225 -9.19 8.62 -4.33
C ARG A 225 -8.60 9.65 -5.27
N ASP A 226 -9.33 10.04 -6.32
CA ASP A 226 -8.84 10.99 -7.33
C ASP A 226 -8.55 12.37 -6.70
N ARG A 227 -9.41 12.85 -5.78
CA ARG A 227 -9.15 14.09 -5.04
C ARG A 227 -7.93 14.02 -4.15
N ALA A 228 -7.70 12.89 -3.48
CA ALA A 228 -6.52 12.69 -2.65
C ALA A 228 -5.24 12.65 -3.50
N LEU A 229 -5.30 11.97 -4.65
CA LEU A 229 -4.19 11.93 -5.61
C LEU A 229 -3.87 13.31 -6.16
N ILE A 230 -4.88 14.08 -6.58
CA ILE A 230 -4.72 15.47 -7.06
C ILE A 230 -4.12 16.40 -6.00
N ALA A 231 -4.28 16.10 -4.70
CA ALA A 231 -3.69 16.89 -3.63
C ALA A 231 -2.14 16.88 -3.67
N HIS A 232 -1.54 15.85 -4.25
CA HIS A 232 -0.10 15.73 -4.50
C HIS A 232 0.30 16.47 -5.77
N ALA A 233 0.06 17.78 -5.81
CA ALA A 233 0.17 18.61 -7.00
C ALA A 233 1.57 18.53 -7.66
N THR A 234 2.66 18.38 -6.90
CA THR A 234 4.01 18.22 -7.46
C THR A 234 4.21 16.92 -8.21
N GLN A 235 3.47 15.86 -7.86
CA GLN A 235 3.59 14.52 -8.43
C GLN A 235 2.50 14.23 -9.46
N ILE A 236 1.34 14.86 -9.31
CA ILE A 236 0.13 14.52 -10.05
C ILE A 236 -0.33 15.74 -10.85
N ASP A 237 -0.28 15.59 -12.16
CA ASP A 237 -0.92 16.52 -13.10
C ASP A 237 -2.39 16.13 -13.29
N PRO A 238 -3.36 17.01 -12.95
CA PRO A 238 -4.78 16.77 -13.19
C PRO A 238 -5.14 16.53 -14.67
N ASP A 239 -4.32 17.06 -15.59
CA ASP A 239 -4.49 16.87 -17.03
C ASP A 239 -3.64 15.68 -17.56
N GLY A 240 -2.97 14.95 -16.66
CA GLY A 240 -2.02 13.88 -16.98
C GLY A 240 -2.63 12.48 -17.14
N ALA A 241 -1.73 11.50 -17.30
CA ALA A 241 -2.07 10.12 -17.62
C ALA A 241 -2.93 9.39 -16.56
N TRP A 242 -2.86 9.83 -15.30
CA TRP A 242 -3.65 9.27 -14.19
C TRP A 242 -5.16 9.36 -14.42
N PHE A 243 -5.61 10.39 -15.15
CA PHE A 243 -7.03 10.68 -15.38
C PHE A 243 -7.46 10.47 -16.84
N SER A 244 -6.62 9.81 -17.65
CA SER A 244 -6.92 9.56 -19.07
C SER A 244 -8.09 8.59 -19.30
N ILE A 245 -8.44 7.77 -18.30
CA ILE A 245 -9.60 6.89 -18.35
C ILE A 245 -10.73 7.55 -17.57
N PRO A 246 -11.88 7.86 -18.20
CA PRO A 246 -12.99 8.49 -17.50
C PRO A 246 -13.40 7.70 -16.26
N LEU A 247 -13.69 8.41 -15.16
CA LEU A 247 -14.04 7.82 -13.86
C LEU A 247 -15.16 6.77 -13.98
N GLU A 248 -16.23 7.09 -14.71
CA GLU A 248 -17.36 6.18 -14.93
C GLU A 248 -16.93 4.89 -15.66
N VAL A 249 -15.98 4.98 -16.59
CA VAL A 249 -15.44 3.78 -17.28
C VAL A 249 -14.67 2.91 -16.29
N GLN A 250 -13.89 3.51 -15.38
CA GLN A 250 -13.19 2.77 -14.34
C GLN A 250 -14.19 2.07 -13.41
N GLN A 251 -15.18 2.81 -12.91
CA GLN A 251 -16.19 2.31 -11.98
C GLN A 251 -17.01 1.15 -12.57
N LEU A 252 -17.37 1.22 -13.85
CA LEU A 252 -18.16 0.16 -14.50
C LEU A 252 -17.32 -1.07 -14.87
N THR A 253 -16.04 -0.88 -15.18
CA THR A 253 -15.19 -1.95 -15.76
C THR A 253 -14.39 -2.70 -14.72
N TRP A 254 -13.88 -1.98 -13.70
CA TRP A 254 -13.07 -2.56 -12.63
C TRP A 254 -13.40 -1.87 -11.30
N PRO A 255 -14.53 -2.23 -10.66
CA PRO A 255 -15.06 -1.53 -9.48
C PRO A 255 -14.31 -1.80 -8.17
N THR A 256 -13.13 -2.40 -8.24
CA THR A 256 -12.38 -2.90 -7.09
C THR A 256 -10.96 -2.31 -7.01
N GLU A 257 -10.41 -2.34 -5.81
CA GLU A 257 -8.96 -2.32 -5.60
C GLU A 257 -8.51 -3.71 -5.17
N ASP A 258 -7.38 -4.15 -5.72
CA ASP A 258 -6.97 -5.56 -5.68
C ASP A 258 -5.73 -5.76 -4.80
N TYR A 259 -5.73 -6.88 -4.08
CA TYR A 259 -4.75 -7.23 -3.07
C TYR A 259 -4.38 -8.71 -3.12
N GLU A 260 -3.22 -9.02 -2.57
CA GLU A 260 -2.76 -10.36 -2.26
C GLU A 260 -2.69 -10.53 -0.74
N LEU A 261 -3.51 -11.43 -0.18
CA LEU A 261 -3.36 -11.90 1.19
C LEU A 261 -2.13 -12.80 1.31
N VAL A 262 -1.14 -12.38 2.09
CA VAL A 262 0.10 -13.14 2.27
C VAL A 262 0.29 -13.72 3.66
N ARG A 263 -0.33 -13.14 4.69
CA ARG A 263 -0.38 -13.71 6.04
C ARG A 263 -1.78 -13.54 6.61
N SER A 264 -2.30 -14.61 7.21
CA SER A 264 -3.53 -14.59 8.00
C SER A 264 -3.34 -15.44 9.25
N LEU A 265 -3.64 -14.84 10.40
CA LEU A 265 -3.67 -15.52 11.70
C LEU A 265 -5.10 -15.81 12.16
N VAL A 266 -6.05 -15.66 11.24
CA VAL A 266 -7.44 -16.06 11.36
C VAL A 266 -7.83 -16.91 10.16
N ASP A 267 -8.85 -17.73 10.33
CA ASP A 267 -9.40 -18.51 9.22
C ASP A 267 -10.01 -17.60 8.16
N VAL A 268 -9.71 -17.91 6.91
CA VAL A 268 -10.15 -17.16 5.72
C VAL A 268 -10.46 -18.12 4.58
N GLU A 269 -11.35 -17.71 3.68
CA GLU A 269 -11.59 -18.38 2.41
C GLU A 269 -11.30 -17.39 1.28
N VAL A 270 -10.52 -17.81 0.30
CA VAL A 270 -10.17 -16.99 -0.87
C VAL A 270 -11.00 -17.42 -2.09
N PRO A 271 -11.40 -16.49 -2.98
CA PRO A 271 -11.09 -15.06 -2.95
C PRO A 271 -11.92 -14.26 -1.93
N GLU A 272 -11.34 -13.18 -1.41
CA GLU A 272 -12.01 -12.24 -0.49
C GLU A 272 -12.51 -10.98 -1.22
N ASP A 273 -13.52 -10.33 -0.66
CA ASP A 273 -14.06 -9.03 -1.10
C ASP A 273 -13.96 -7.93 -0.01
N ASP A 274 -13.31 -8.26 1.11
CA ASP A 274 -13.11 -7.42 2.28
C ASP A 274 -11.77 -7.79 2.95
N LEU A 275 -10.92 -6.80 3.23
CA LEU A 275 -9.67 -7.04 3.95
C LEU A 275 -9.93 -7.49 5.40
N PHE A 276 -11.12 -7.19 5.93
CA PHE A 276 -11.61 -7.64 7.22
C PHE A 276 -12.47 -8.91 7.13
N ALA A 277 -12.48 -9.63 6.00
CA ALA A 277 -13.06 -10.96 5.93
C ALA A 277 -12.46 -11.88 7.01
N GLY A 278 -13.31 -12.64 7.71
CA GLY A 278 -12.92 -13.42 8.90
C GLY A 278 -12.78 -12.59 10.20
N LEU A 279 -12.87 -11.26 10.14
CA LEU A 279 -12.69 -10.36 11.28
C LEU A 279 -13.97 -9.61 11.71
N ARG A 280 -14.95 -9.42 10.82
CA ARG A 280 -16.15 -8.61 11.10
C ARG A 280 -17.01 -9.09 12.28
N ASP A 281 -17.11 -10.41 12.47
CA ASP A 281 -18.02 -11.04 13.44
C ASP A 281 -17.30 -11.85 14.53
N VAL A 282 -16.03 -11.54 14.81
CA VAL A 282 -15.24 -12.31 15.79
C VAL A 282 -15.81 -12.14 17.22
N PRO A 283 -16.06 -13.24 17.95
CA PRO A 283 -16.58 -13.17 19.32
C PRO A 283 -15.66 -12.36 20.24
N GLY A 284 -16.24 -11.40 20.97
CA GLY A 284 -15.48 -10.52 21.88
C GLY A 284 -14.78 -9.35 21.19
N GLY A 285 -14.88 -9.22 19.87
CA GLY A 285 -14.33 -8.12 19.09
C GLY A 285 -12.88 -8.32 18.65
N LEU A 286 -12.43 -7.47 17.72
CA LEU A 286 -11.14 -7.58 17.04
C LEU A 286 -9.94 -7.58 18.00
N ASP A 287 -9.98 -6.74 19.03
CA ASP A 287 -8.91 -6.67 20.02
C ASP A 287 -8.77 -7.96 20.82
N ALA A 288 -9.89 -8.61 21.17
CA ALA A 288 -9.87 -9.89 21.86
C ALA A 288 -9.31 -11.00 20.96
N ALA A 289 -9.64 -11.00 19.66
CA ALA A 289 -9.08 -11.93 18.68
C ALA A 289 -7.56 -11.77 18.56
N ALA A 290 -7.06 -10.53 18.45
CA ALA A 290 -5.63 -10.24 18.41
C ALA A 290 -4.89 -10.70 19.68
N GLN A 291 -5.49 -10.51 20.86
CA GLN A 291 -4.91 -11.01 22.12
C GLN A 291 -4.90 -12.54 22.20
N GLY A 292 -5.93 -13.21 21.68
CA GLY A 292 -5.96 -14.67 21.57
C GLY A 292 -4.83 -15.21 20.70
N VAL A 293 -4.65 -14.63 19.51
CA VAL A 293 -3.56 -14.98 18.58
C VAL A 293 -2.18 -14.75 19.22
N LEU A 294 -2.02 -13.62 19.92
CA LEU A 294 -0.77 -13.32 20.62
C LEU A 294 -0.44 -14.39 21.68
N ALA A 295 -1.45 -14.87 22.42
CA ALA A 295 -1.27 -15.95 23.40
C ALA A 295 -0.95 -17.30 22.73
N ASP A 296 -1.51 -17.57 21.55
CA ASP A 296 -1.21 -18.76 20.76
C ASP A 296 0.22 -18.74 20.19
N LEU A 297 0.68 -17.59 19.70
CA LEU A 297 2.06 -17.39 19.26
C LEU A 297 3.05 -17.59 20.41
N ALA A 298 2.79 -16.98 21.57
CA ALA A 298 3.64 -17.12 22.76
C ALA A 298 3.72 -18.57 23.26
N ALA A 299 2.68 -19.37 23.02
CA ALA A 299 2.65 -20.78 23.36
C ALA A 299 3.17 -21.71 22.25
N GLY A 300 3.60 -21.16 21.10
CA GLY A 300 4.06 -21.93 19.94
C GLY A 300 2.97 -22.72 19.22
N ARG A 301 1.69 -22.35 19.40
CA ARG A 301 0.53 -22.96 18.72
C ARG A 301 0.31 -22.39 17.32
N LEU A 302 0.82 -21.19 17.06
CA LEU A 302 0.84 -20.51 15.76
C LEU A 302 2.27 -20.05 15.44
N ASP A 303 2.55 -19.79 14.16
CA ASP A 303 3.79 -19.12 13.72
C ASP A 303 3.42 -17.99 12.75
N ALA A 304 3.72 -16.75 13.14
CA ALA A 304 3.40 -15.54 12.37
C ALA A 304 4.11 -15.48 11.00
N ARG A 305 5.15 -16.28 10.81
CA ARG A 305 5.95 -16.32 9.58
C ARG A 305 5.37 -17.23 8.52
N VAL A 306 4.41 -18.09 8.87
CA VAL A 306 3.84 -19.05 7.93
C VAL A 306 2.96 -18.30 6.92
N PRO A 307 3.28 -18.36 5.61
CA PRO A 307 2.43 -17.77 4.59
C PRO A 307 1.05 -18.44 4.57
N VAL A 308 0.02 -17.71 4.13
CA VAL A 308 -1.23 -18.35 3.72
C VAL A 308 -0.88 -19.27 2.56
N LEU A 309 -0.88 -20.59 2.80
CA LEU A 309 -0.75 -21.54 1.70
C LEU A 309 -1.92 -21.25 0.75
N PRO A 310 -1.70 -21.15 -0.58
CA PRO A 310 -2.82 -21.10 -1.51
C PRO A 310 -3.71 -22.30 -1.21
N VAL A 311 -4.94 -22.03 -0.78
CA VAL A 311 -5.96 -23.07 -0.60
C VAL A 311 -6.02 -23.78 -1.93
N LYS A 312 -5.66 -25.08 -1.94
CA LYS A 312 -5.77 -25.90 -3.15
C LYS A 312 -7.16 -25.66 -3.72
N GLU A 313 -7.25 -25.17 -4.96
CA GLU A 313 -8.51 -25.09 -5.68
C GLU A 313 -9.25 -26.42 -5.48
N LYS A 314 -10.49 -26.37 -4.99
CA LYS A 314 -11.33 -27.56 -4.97
C LYS A 314 -11.46 -28.03 -6.42
N ALA A 315 -10.94 -29.23 -6.69
CA ALA A 315 -11.07 -29.96 -7.95
C ALA A 315 -12.55 -30.15 -8.35
#